data_AF-A0A928D7R7-F1
#
_entry.id   AF-A0A928D7R7-F1
#
_cell.length_a   1.000
_cell.length_b   1.000
_cell.length_c   1.000
_cell.angle_alpha   90.00
_cell.angle_beta   90.00
_cell.angle_gamma   90.00
#
_symmetry.space_group_name_H-M   'P 1'
#
loop_
_entity.id
_entity.type
_entity.pdbx_description
1 polymer ?
#
loop_
_entity_poly.entity_id
_entity_poly.type
_entity_poly.pdbx_seq_one_letter_code
_entity_poly.pdbx_strand_id
1 'polypeptide(L)'
;EAQRAAERAARKAEAEQLATKLTGLSVTVSAQVKEDGKSLYGSVKASDLLAAIEADRGIKIERSQLNLPDQLKEVGQYDAKIDLGEGVSVPFKVWIVEENKAEA
;
A
#
# COMPACT_ATOMS: atom_id res chain seq x y z
N GLU A 1 -19.20 23.12 23.28
CA GLU A 1 -19.28 22.22 22.10
C GLU A 1 -18.24 22.49 21.01
N ALA A 2 -17.51 23.62 21.05
CA ALA A 2 -16.45 23.93 20.07
C ALA A 2 -15.18 23.07 20.18
N GLN A 3 -14.74 22.67 21.39
CA GLN A 3 -13.51 21.88 21.56
C GLN A 3 -13.58 20.49 20.91
N ARG A 4 -14.75 19.83 20.94
CA ARG A 4 -14.95 18.52 20.29
C ARG A 4 -14.96 18.62 18.76
N ALA A 5 -15.28 19.78 18.19
CA ALA A 5 -15.24 19.98 16.74
C ALA A 5 -13.81 20.32 16.27
N ALA A 6 -13.09 21.13 17.05
CA ALA A 6 -11.69 21.48 16.76
C ALA A 6 -10.76 20.27 16.82
N GLU A 7 -10.93 19.39 17.82
CA GLU A 7 -10.09 18.19 17.95
C GLU A 7 -10.33 17.17 16.84
N ARG A 8 -11.58 17.04 16.37
CA ARG A 8 -11.92 16.24 15.19
C ARG A 8 -11.37 16.84 13.89
N ALA A 9 -11.35 18.16 13.77
CA ALA A 9 -10.78 18.82 12.60
C ALA A 9 -9.25 18.68 12.55
N ALA A 10 -8.57 18.75 13.71
CA ALA A 10 -7.13 18.56 13.79
C ALA A 10 -6.71 17.15 13.36
N ARG A 11 -7.38 16.11 13.88
CA ARG A 11 -7.10 14.73 13.48
C ARG A 11 -7.39 14.47 12.00
N LYS A 12 -8.47 15.05 11.47
CA LYS A 12 -8.82 14.90 10.06
C LYS A 12 -7.78 15.58 9.17
N ALA A 13 -7.30 16.76 9.58
CA ALA A 13 -6.21 17.45 8.88
C ALA A 13 -4.93 16.62 8.88
N GLU A 14 -4.52 16.02 10.00
CA GLU A 14 -3.36 15.12 10.07
C GLU A 14 -3.51 13.91 9.13
N ALA A 15 -4.69 13.28 9.13
CA ALA A 15 -5.01 12.18 8.22
C ALA A 15 -4.95 12.63 6.74
N GLU A 16 -5.50 13.80 6.40
CA GLU A 16 -5.46 14.37 5.06
C GLU A 16 -4.04 14.75 4.61
N GLN A 17 -3.18 15.19 5.53
CA GLN A 17 -1.78 15.46 5.24
C GLN A 17 -1.00 14.18 4.93
N LEU A 18 -1.20 13.12 5.74
CA LEU A 18 -0.65 11.79 5.45
C LEU A 18 -1.20 11.26 4.13
N ALA A 19 -2.47 11.49 3.86
CA ALA A 19 -3.13 11.04 2.64
C ALA A 19 -2.55 11.66 1.39
N THR A 20 -2.32 12.98 1.44
CA THR A 20 -1.65 13.73 0.38
C THR A 20 -0.24 13.20 0.13
N LYS A 21 0.49 12.83 1.18
CA LYS A 21 1.84 12.24 1.04
C LYS A 21 1.83 10.85 0.41
N LEU A 22 0.74 10.10 0.55
CA LEU A 22 0.58 8.76 -0.02
C LEU A 22 -0.17 8.78 -1.37
N THR A 23 -0.79 9.90 -1.74
CA THR A 23 -1.54 10.03 -2.98
C THR A 23 -0.61 9.90 -4.18
N GLY A 24 -0.95 9.00 -5.10
CA GLY A 24 -0.12 8.71 -6.27
C GLY A 24 1.07 7.81 -5.97
N LEU A 25 1.09 7.15 -4.81
CA LEU A 25 2.10 6.13 -4.52
C LEU A 25 1.95 4.95 -5.49
N SER A 26 3.08 4.52 -6.04
CA SER A 26 3.20 3.29 -6.82
C SER A 26 4.24 2.41 -6.16
N VAL A 27 3.80 1.29 -5.59
CA VAL A 27 4.68 0.31 -4.96
C VAL A 27 4.97 -0.76 -6.00
N THR A 28 6.26 -0.96 -6.31
CA THR A 28 6.69 -2.09 -7.14
C THR A 28 7.27 -3.16 -6.24
N VAL A 29 6.67 -4.34 -6.30
CA VAL A 29 7.11 -5.53 -5.56
C VAL A 29 7.69 -6.50 -6.57
N SER A 30 8.99 -6.75 -6.46
CA SER A 30 9.66 -7.82 -7.19
C SER A 30 9.47 -9.12 -6.42
N ALA A 31 8.89 -10.13 -7.06
CA ALA A 31 8.64 -11.41 -6.43
C ALA A 31 8.96 -12.58 -7.37
N GLN A 32 9.49 -13.67 -6.82
CA GLN A 32 9.80 -14.86 -7.60
C GLN A 32 8.52 -15.50 -8.15
N VAL A 33 8.45 -15.63 -9.47
CA VAL A 33 7.40 -16.36 -10.19
C VAL A 33 7.77 -17.83 -10.36
N LYS A 34 6.75 -18.69 -10.45
CA LYS A 34 6.87 -20.11 -10.84
C LYS A 34 7.16 -20.22 -12.33
N GLU A 35 7.47 -21.44 -12.79
CA GLU A 35 7.74 -21.75 -14.21
C GLU A 35 6.63 -21.31 -15.19
N ASP A 36 5.39 -21.13 -14.72
CA ASP A 36 4.28 -20.60 -15.53
C ASP A 36 4.41 -19.09 -15.84
N GLY A 37 5.33 -18.38 -15.18
CA GLY A 37 5.55 -16.93 -15.34
C GLY A 37 4.42 -16.05 -14.80
N LYS A 38 3.24 -16.61 -14.51
CA LYS A 38 2.08 -15.89 -13.99
C LYS A 38 1.95 -16.00 -12.49
N SER A 39 2.09 -17.22 -11.94
CA SER A 39 1.87 -17.48 -10.52
C SER A 39 3.14 -17.24 -9.70
N LEU A 40 3.02 -16.53 -8.59
CA LEU A 40 4.11 -16.27 -7.66
C LEU A 40 4.45 -17.54 -6.84
N TYR A 41 5.74 -17.76 -6.57
CA TYR A 41 6.22 -18.83 -5.69
C TYR A 41 5.86 -18.52 -4.23
N GLY A 42 5.69 -17.24 -3.90
CA GLY A 42 5.16 -16.72 -2.63
C GLY A 42 3.81 -16.02 -2.79
N SER A 43 3.28 -15.49 -1.70
CA SER A 43 2.12 -14.58 -1.73
C SER A 43 2.60 -13.20 -1.36
N VAL A 44 2.32 -12.18 -2.19
CA VAL A 44 2.53 -10.80 -1.77
C VAL A 44 1.46 -10.47 -0.73
N LYS A 45 1.90 -10.21 0.49
CA LYS A 45 1.02 -9.93 1.63
C LYS A 45 1.09 -8.45 1.97
N ALA A 46 0.10 -7.97 2.70
CA ALA A 46 0.09 -6.61 3.25
C ALA A 46 1.44 -6.21 3.87
N SER A 47 2.08 -7.10 4.62
CA SER A 47 3.38 -6.87 5.26
C SER A 47 4.49 -6.41 4.31
N ASP A 48 4.51 -6.92 3.08
CA ASP A 48 5.52 -6.58 2.10
C ASP A 48 5.29 -5.15 1.56
N LEU A 49 4.03 -4.84 1.23
CA LEU A 49 3.65 -3.49 0.86
C LEU A 49 3.86 -2.49 1.99
N LEU A 50 3.59 -2.88 3.24
CA LEU A 50 3.83 -2.05 4.41
C LEU A 50 5.30 -1.67 4.54
N ALA A 51 6.21 -2.63 4.37
CA ALA A 51 7.64 -2.38 4.38
C ALA A 51 8.05 -1.43 3.25
N ALA A 52 7.51 -1.63 2.04
CA ALA A 52 7.79 -0.76 0.90
C ALA A 52 7.25 0.67 1.08
N ILE A 53 6.04 0.83 1.61
CA ILE A 53 5.44 2.14 1.92
C ILE A 53 6.24 2.85 3.02
N GLU A 54 6.62 2.14 4.08
CA GLU A 54 7.42 2.68 5.17
C GLU A 54 8.81 3.09 4.66
N ALA A 55 9.43 2.30 3.78
CA ALA A 55 10.72 2.64 3.18
C ALA A 55 10.65 3.85 2.23
N ASP A 56 9.59 3.96 1.42
CA ASP A 56 9.45 5.02 0.41
C ASP A 56 9.03 6.36 1.02
N ARG A 57 8.11 6.33 2.00
CA ARG A 57 7.50 7.56 2.56
C ARG A 57 7.78 7.78 4.04
N GLY A 58 8.33 6.80 4.75
CA GLY A 58 8.54 6.88 6.20
C GLY A 58 7.24 6.85 7.00
N ILE A 59 6.13 6.41 6.40
CA ILE A 59 4.81 6.39 7.05
C ILE A 59 4.53 4.97 7.53
N LYS A 60 4.29 4.83 8.84
CA LYS A 60 3.80 3.60 9.45
C LYS A 60 2.32 3.43 9.18
N ILE A 61 1.99 2.42 8.38
CA ILE A 61 0.61 1.98 8.13
C ILE A 61 0.44 0.61 8.80
N GLU A 62 -0.77 0.30 9.27
CA GLU A 62 -1.08 -1.06 9.74
C GLU A 62 -1.77 -1.90 8.68
N ARG A 63 -1.66 -3.24 8.78
CA ARG A 63 -2.37 -4.16 7.88
C ARG A 63 -3.89 -3.98 7.90
N SER A 64 -4.44 -3.48 9.02
CA SER A 64 -5.87 -3.21 9.18
C SER A 64 -6.32 -1.99 8.38
N GLN A 65 -5.39 -1.07 8.12
CA GLN A 65 -5.60 0.11 7.30
C GLN A 65 -5.38 -0.19 5.82
N LEU A 66 -4.57 -1.20 5.51
CA LEU A 66 -4.26 -1.58 4.14
C LEU A 66 -5.32 -2.53 3.59
N ASN A 67 -6.08 -2.06 2.62
CA ASN A 67 -7.10 -2.85 1.95
C ASN A 67 -6.57 -3.31 0.59
N LEU A 68 -6.10 -4.55 0.55
CA LEU A 68 -5.62 -5.21 -0.66
C LEU A 68 -6.70 -6.06 -1.34
N PRO A 69 -6.67 -6.21 -2.67
CA PRO A 69 -7.45 -7.23 -3.32
C PRO A 69 -6.97 -8.63 -2.89
N ASP A 70 -7.91 -9.55 -2.68
CA ASP A 70 -7.73 -10.84 -1.97
C ASP A 70 -6.82 -11.86 -2.68
N GLN A 71 -6.14 -11.49 -3.77
CA GLN A 71 -5.35 -12.43 -4.54
C GLN A 71 -4.16 -11.80 -5.27
N LEU A 72 -3.12 -11.42 -4.53
CA LEU A 72 -1.80 -11.11 -5.10
C LEU A 72 -0.98 -12.40 -5.31
N LYS A 73 -1.53 -13.30 -6.13
CA LYS A 73 -0.91 -14.59 -6.48
C LYS A 73 -0.28 -14.56 -7.86
N GLU A 74 -0.53 -13.49 -8.62
CA GLU A 74 -0.10 -13.36 -10.00
C GLU A 74 0.69 -12.07 -10.22
N VAL A 75 1.58 -12.07 -11.21
CA VAL A 75 2.21 -10.83 -11.69
C VAL A 75 1.19 -9.95 -12.39
N GLY A 76 1.25 -8.65 -12.13
CA GLY A 76 0.26 -7.73 -12.67
C GLY A 76 0.17 -6.42 -11.89
N GLN A 77 -0.80 -5.61 -12.32
CA GLN A 77 -1.14 -4.36 -11.67
C GLN A 77 -2.37 -4.58 -10.80
N TYR A 78 -2.27 -4.17 -9.54
CA TYR A 78 -3.35 -4.24 -8.58
C TYR A 78 -3.57 -2.88 -7.94
N ASP A 79 -4.82 -2.46 -7.83
CA ASP A 79 -5.18 -1.23 -7.13
C ASP A 79 -5.46 -1.59 -5.67
N ALA A 80 -4.67 -1.03 -4.75
CA ALA A 80 -4.85 -1.17 -3.31
C ALA A 80 -5.23 0.20 -2.72
N LYS A 81 -5.81 0.19 -1.51
CA LYS A 81 -6.15 1.44 -0.81
C LYS A 81 -5.67 1.41 0.63
N ILE A 82 -5.19 2.54 1.12
CA ILE A 82 -4.77 2.76 2.50
C ILE A 82 -5.85 3.58 3.18
N ASP A 83 -6.39 3.09 4.28
CA ASP A 83 -7.35 3.80 5.11
C ASP A 83 -6.65 4.46 6.29
N LEU A 84 -6.50 5.78 6.27
CA LEU A 84 -5.81 6.53 7.31
C LEU A 84 -6.72 6.88 8.50
N GLY A 85 -7.98 6.46 8.46
CA GLY A 85 -9.00 6.82 9.44
C GLY A 85 -9.72 8.13 9.11
N GLU A 86 -10.79 8.42 9.85
CA GLU A 86 -11.60 9.65 9.68
C GLU A 86 -12.17 9.87 8.27
N GLY A 87 -12.44 8.76 7.57
CA GLY A 87 -12.98 8.75 6.20
C GLY A 87 -11.95 9.11 5.13
N VAL A 88 -10.66 9.10 5.48
CA VAL A 88 -9.58 9.42 4.57
C VAL A 88 -8.96 8.13 4.05
N SER A 89 -9.24 7.81 2.78
CA SER A 89 -8.66 6.63 2.11
C SER A 89 -7.85 7.07 0.89
N VAL A 90 -6.68 6.45 0.68
CA VAL A 90 -5.75 6.76 -0.41
C VAL A 90 -5.60 5.55 -1.33
N PRO A 91 -6.02 5.64 -2.59
CA PRO A 91 -5.72 4.61 -3.56
C PRO A 91 -4.25 4.69 -3.98
N PHE A 92 -3.61 3.53 -4.11
CA PHE A 92 -2.24 3.39 -4.58
C PHE A 92 -2.12 2.18 -5.51
N LYS A 93 -1.15 2.23 -6.43
CA LYS A 93 -0.94 1.15 -7.39
C LYS A 93 0.14 0.20 -6.90
N VAL A 94 -0.14 -1.09 -6.99
CA VAL A 94 0.78 -2.18 -6.67
C VAL A 94 1.16 -2.85 -7.97
N TRP A 95 2.45 -2.84 -8.25
CA TRP A 95 3.04 -3.45 -9.44
C TRP A 95 3.79 -4.69 -8.99
N ILE A 96 3.26 -5.85 -9.32
CA ILE A 96 3.95 -7.11 -9.06
C ILE A 96 4.73 -7.47 -10.33
N VAL A 97 6.04 -7.42 -10.22
CA VAL A 97 6.97 -7.78 -11.29
C VAL A 97 7.71 -9.05 -10.93
N GLU A 98 8.08 -9.85 -11.93
CA GLU A 98 8.96 -10.99 -11.68
C GLU A 98 10.30 -10.49 -11.15
N GLU A 99 10.75 -11.00 -10.01
CA GLU A 99 12.16 -10.88 -9.60
C GLU A 99 12.99 -11.86 -10.44
N ASN A 100 13.00 -11.61 -11.74
CA ASN A 100 13.97 -12.25 -12.60
C ASN A 100 15.22 -11.39 -12.49
N LYS A 101 16.17 -11.92 -11.72
CA LYS A 101 17.54 -11.44 -11.63
C LYS A 101 18.19 -11.60 -13.01
N ALA A 102 17.78 -10.77 -13.96
CA ALA A 102 18.41 -10.60 -15.25
C ALA A 102 19.46 -9.50 -15.10
N GLU A 103 20.52 -9.80 -14.34
CA GLU A 103 21.82 -9.15 -14.55
C GLU A 103 22.87 -10.26 -14.67
N ALA A 104 23.56 -10.18 -15.81
CA ALA A 104 24.62 -11.05 -16.30
C ALA A 104 25.94 -10.87 -15.53
#